data_AF-A0A317ZD76-F1
#
_entry.id   AF-A0A317ZD76-F1
#
_cell.length_a   1.000
_cell.length_b   1.000
_cell.length_c   1.000
_cell.angle_alpha   90.00
_cell.angle_beta   90.00
_cell.angle_gamma   90.00
#
_symmetry.space_group_name_H-M   'P 1'
#
loop_
_entity.id
_entity.type
_entity.pdbx_description
1 polymer ?
#
loop_
_entity_poly.entity_id
_entity_poly.type
_entity_poly.pdbx_seq_one_letter_code
_entity_poly.pdbx_strand_id
1 'polypeptide(L)'
;MAQTSEYDCTNCGACCRCFPIFASAEDAEQEIRIKSETRRLEPHLATKDKVYQLYPLPFHQRCAFLLQDQLCSIYATRPEVCRRFAAGSTQCIEARERSGVVKHHTSTK
;
A
#
# COMPACT_ATOMS: atom_id res chain seq x y z
N MET A 1 -10.76 18.91 -11.60
CA MET A 1 -10.14 18.30 -10.41
C MET A 1 -10.85 16.98 -10.17
N ALA A 2 -10.11 15.87 -10.21
CA ALA A 2 -10.65 14.51 -10.42
C ALA A 2 -11.60 14.08 -9.28
N GLN A 3 -12.78 13.60 -9.67
CA GLN A 3 -13.81 13.11 -8.75
C GLN A 3 -13.36 11.80 -8.10
N THR A 4 -13.18 11.83 -6.79
CA THR A 4 -12.67 10.74 -5.93
C THR A 4 -13.80 9.87 -5.36
N SER A 5 -14.92 9.70 -6.08
CA SER A 5 -16.13 9.05 -5.53
C SER A 5 -16.36 7.60 -6.00
N GLU A 6 -15.66 7.11 -7.02
CA GLU A 6 -15.89 5.73 -7.52
C GLU A 6 -14.99 4.68 -6.85
N TYR A 7 -13.90 5.11 -6.21
CA TYR A 7 -12.81 4.24 -5.82
C TYR A 7 -12.42 4.42 -4.36
N ASP A 8 -13.16 3.76 -3.48
CA ASP A 8 -12.87 3.77 -2.05
C ASP A 8 -11.61 2.95 -1.71
N CYS A 9 -10.53 3.66 -1.41
CA CYS A 9 -9.26 3.09 -0.98
C CYS A 9 -9.21 2.76 0.52
N THR A 10 -10.19 3.24 1.30
CA THR A 10 -10.26 2.99 2.75
C THR A 10 -10.83 1.61 3.07
N ASN A 11 -11.49 0.96 2.11
CA ASN A 11 -12.14 -0.34 2.31
C ASN A 11 -11.74 -1.43 1.28
N CYS A 12 -10.81 -1.17 0.35
CA CYS A 12 -10.47 -2.16 -0.68
C CYS A 12 -9.23 -3.01 -0.36
N GLY A 13 -8.15 -2.41 0.17
CA GLY A 13 -6.88 -3.10 0.44
C GLY A 13 -6.17 -3.71 -0.79
N ALA A 14 -6.59 -3.38 -2.02
CA ALA A 14 -6.11 -4.05 -3.24
C ALA A 14 -4.59 -3.84 -3.49
N CYS A 15 -4.11 -2.60 -3.38
CA CYS A 15 -2.68 -2.31 -3.57
C CYS A 15 -1.79 -3.02 -2.55
N CYS A 16 -2.27 -3.19 -1.31
CA CYS A 16 -1.57 -3.85 -0.23
C CYS A 16 -1.43 -5.37 -0.41
N ARG A 17 -2.11 -5.97 -1.39
CA ARG A 17 -2.04 -7.42 -1.68
C ARG A 17 -1.33 -7.74 -2.99
N CYS A 18 -1.25 -6.77 -3.90
CA CYS A 18 -0.93 -7.05 -5.29
C CYS A 18 0.56 -6.83 -5.63
N PHE A 19 1.13 -5.68 -5.27
CA PHE A 19 2.44 -5.28 -5.76
C PHE A 19 3.47 -5.20 -4.63
N PRO A 20 4.75 -5.52 -4.88
CA PRO A 20 5.81 -5.30 -3.91
C PRO A 20 5.85 -3.84 -3.45
N ILE A 21 5.97 -3.62 -2.14
CA ILE A 21 5.99 -2.31 -1.52
C ILE A 21 7.32 -2.15 -0.81
N PHE A 22 8.05 -1.13 -1.22
CA PHE A 22 9.30 -0.72 -0.59
C PHE A 22 9.18 0.73 -0.13
N ALA A 23 9.80 1.04 1.01
CA ALA A 23 9.83 2.38 1.57
C ALA A 23 11.27 2.88 1.67
N SER A 24 11.44 4.20 1.58
CA SER A 24 12.74 4.84 1.73
C SER A 24 13.15 4.93 3.21
N ALA A 25 14.35 5.46 3.48
CA ALA A 25 14.76 5.76 4.85
C ALA A 25 13.90 6.90 5.44
N GLU A 26 13.59 7.91 4.63
CA GLU A 26 12.77 9.07 5.00
C GLU A 26 11.33 8.66 5.32
N ASP A 27 10.74 7.74 4.54
CA ASP A 27 9.42 7.18 4.86
C ASP A 27 9.42 6.52 6.25
N ALA A 28 10.51 5.81 6.61
CA ALA A 28 10.67 5.15 7.90
C ALA A 28 11.02 6.11 9.06
N GLU A 29 11.44 7.34 8.75
CA GLU A 29 11.53 8.42 9.73
C GLU A 29 10.17 9.07 9.99
N GLN A 30 9.34 9.20 8.95
CA GLN A 30 7.96 9.69 9.06
C GLN A 30 7.04 8.69 9.77
N GLU A 31 7.20 7.39 9.49
CA GLU A 31 6.45 6.30 10.11
C GLU A 31 7.40 5.31 10.76
N ILE A 32 7.64 5.49 12.06
CA ILE A 32 8.59 4.70 12.85
C ILE A 32 8.25 3.20 12.81
N ARG A 33 6.97 2.85 12.69
CA ARG A 33 6.53 1.45 12.62
C ARG A 33 7.11 0.71 11.42
N ILE A 34 7.50 1.41 10.35
CA ILE A 34 8.22 0.79 9.21
C ILE A 34 9.52 0.13 9.69
N LYS A 35 10.22 0.72 10.68
CA LYS A 35 11.47 0.16 11.20
C LYS A 35 11.26 -1.12 12.02
N SER A 36 10.13 -1.23 12.72
CA SER A 36 9.86 -2.34 13.66
C SER A 36 8.98 -3.45 13.10
N GLU A 37 8.07 -3.14 12.17
CA GLU A 37 7.05 -4.07 11.66
C GLU A 37 7.34 -4.57 10.23
N THR A 38 8.48 -4.16 9.65
CA THR A 38 8.86 -4.52 8.28
C THR A 38 10.31 -5.01 8.21
N ARG A 39 10.75 -5.42 7.02
CA ARG A 39 12.11 -5.92 6.82
C ARG A 39 13.01 -4.84 6.25
N ARG A 40 14.08 -4.48 6.96
CA ARG A 40 15.18 -3.71 6.35
C ARG A 40 15.93 -4.58 5.33
N LEU A 41 16.17 -4.05 4.14
CA LEU A 41 16.94 -4.73 3.12
C LEU A 41 18.43 -4.72 3.47
N GLU A 42 19.13 -5.77 3.05
CA GLU A 42 20.59 -5.83 3.12
C GLU A 42 21.22 -4.70 2.29
N PRO A 43 22.39 -4.15 2.68
CA PRO A 43 22.97 -2.99 2.02
C PRO A 43 23.17 -3.14 0.50
N HIS A 44 23.48 -4.35 0.03
CA HIS A 44 23.69 -4.64 -1.39
C HIS A 44 22.38 -4.76 -2.21
N LEU A 45 21.22 -4.85 -1.56
CA LEU A 45 19.89 -4.85 -2.19
C LEU A 45 19.18 -3.50 -2.04
N ALA A 46 19.63 -2.67 -1.10
CA ALA A 46 18.99 -1.41 -0.79
C ALA A 46 19.35 -0.33 -1.81
N THR A 47 18.36 0.48 -2.18
CA THR A 47 18.55 1.73 -2.93
C THR A 47 17.91 2.88 -2.16
N LYS A 48 18.10 4.12 -2.63
CA LYS A 48 17.53 5.32 -1.99
C LYS A 48 16.03 5.15 -1.67
N ASP A 49 15.26 4.65 -2.62
CA ASP A 49 13.81 4.52 -2.51
C ASP A 49 13.37 3.12 -2.01
N LYS A 50 14.33 2.23 -1.74
CA LYS A 50 14.08 0.84 -1.34
C LYS A 50 15.02 0.45 -0.20
N VAL A 51 14.68 0.89 1.01
CA VAL A 51 15.44 0.55 2.22
C VAL A 51 14.69 -0.46 3.08
N TYR A 52 13.36 -0.34 3.14
CA TYR A 52 12.49 -1.23 3.87
C TYR A 52 11.51 -1.92 2.93
N GLN A 53 11.29 -3.21 3.13
CA GLN A 53 10.32 -4.03 2.40
C GLN A 53 9.07 -4.22 3.26
N LEU A 54 7.96 -3.66 2.82
CA LEU A 54 6.65 -3.75 3.48
C LEU A 54 5.84 -4.96 2.96
N TYR A 55 6.06 -5.33 1.70
CA TYR A 55 5.46 -6.50 1.04
C TYR A 55 6.30 -6.92 -0.17
N PRO A 56 6.43 -8.23 -0.48
CA PRO A 56 6.09 -9.37 0.37
C PRO A 56 7.00 -9.48 1.60
N LEU A 57 6.48 -10.08 2.66
CA LEU A 57 7.26 -10.49 3.84
C LEU A 57 7.07 -11.99 4.07
N PRO A 58 8.04 -12.69 4.70
CA PRO A 58 7.86 -14.08 5.07
C PRO A 58 6.55 -14.28 5.85
N PHE A 59 5.80 -15.31 5.48
CA PHE A 59 4.52 -15.69 6.10
C PHE A 59 3.39 -14.64 6.00
N HIS A 60 3.59 -13.53 5.28
CA HIS A 60 2.56 -12.52 5.06
C HIS A 60 1.94 -12.67 3.67
N GLN A 61 0.61 -12.70 3.62
CA GLN A 61 -0.16 -12.70 2.36
C GLN A 61 -0.51 -11.29 1.86
N ARG A 62 -0.18 -10.26 2.66
CA ARG A 62 -0.47 -8.86 2.39
C ARG A 62 0.55 -7.97 3.08
N CYS A 63 0.58 -6.68 2.73
CA CYS A 63 1.39 -5.66 3.40
C CYS A 63 1.22 -5.71 4.92
N ALA A 64 2.33 -5.55 5.64
CA ALA A 64 2.38 -5.57 7.11
C ALA A 64 1.36 -4.63 7.76
N PHE A 65 1.01 -3.53 7.08
CA PHE A 65 0.10 -2.51 7.59
C PHE A 65 -1.34 -2.63 7.11
N LEU A 66 -1.72 -3.69 6.39
CA LEU A 66 -3.12 -3.89 6.00
C LEU A 66 -3.89 -4.56 7.15
N LEU A 67 -4.84 -3.83 7.73
CA LEU A 67 -5.71 -4.32 8.79
C LEU A 67 -6.75 -5.33 8.27
N GLN A 68 -7.42 -6.02 9.20
CA GLN A 68 -8.49 -6.98 8.86
C GLN A 68 -9.67 -6.33 8.16
N ASP A 69 -9.98 -5.08 8.50
CA ASP A 69 -11.06 -4.26 7.92
C ASP A 69 -10.67 -3.58 6.60
N GLN A 70 -9.57 -4.01 5.96
CA GLN A 70 -9.08 -3.47 4.68
C GLN A 70 -8.46 -2.07 4.72
N LEU A 71 -8.44 -1.42 5.89
CA LEU A 71 -7.81 -0.12 6.04
C LEU A 71 -6.30 -0.27 6.26
N CYS A 72 -5.52 0.67 5.71
CA CYS A 72 -4.10 0.73 6.02
C CYS A 72 -3.90 1.36 7.41
N SER A 73 -3.23 0.67 8.33
CA SER A 73 -3.00 1.18 9.69
C SER A 73 -2.11 2.43 9.74
N ILE A 74 -1.41 2.75 8.65
CA ILE A 74 -0.57 3.94 8.50
C ILE A 74 -1.11 4.86 7.40
N TYR A 75 -2.44 4.87 7.16
CA TYR A 75 -3.05 5.56 6.00
C TYR A 75 -2.63 7.03 5.86
N ALA A 76 -2.49 7.75 6.97
CA ALA A 76 -2.09 9.16 7.01
C ALA A 76 -0.60 9.38 6.67
N THR A 77 0.26 8.45 7.08
CA THR A 77 1.73 8.50 6.97
C THR A 77 2.27 7.57 5.88
N ARG A 78 1.39 7.08 4.99
CA ARG A 78 1.72 6.12 3.91
C ARG A 78 2.99 6.53 3.17
N PRO A 79 3.92 5.59 2.89
CA PRO A 79 5.12 5.86 2.10
C PRO A 79 4.85 6.56 0.78
N GLU A 80 5.84 7.27 0.23
CA GLU A 80 5.70 7.98 -1.05
C GLU A 80 5.18 7.07 -2.17
N VAL A 81 5.70 5.84 -2.26
CA VAL A 81 5.25 4.86 -3.27
C VAL A 81 3.76 4.56 -3.17
N CYS A 82 3.21 4.49 -1.95
CA CYS A 82 1.80 4.24 -1.69
C CYS A 82 0.94 5.47 -1.99
N ARG A 83 1.46 6.69 -1.77
CA ARG A 83 0.77 7.95 -2.11
C ARG A 83 0.71 8.18 -3.62
N ARG A 84 1.77 7.82 -4.35
CA ARG A 84 1.85 7.90 -5.82
C ARG A 84 0.94 6.90 -6.54
N PHE A 85 0.52 5.84 -5.84
CA PHE A 85 -0.44 4.87 -6.36
C PHE A 85 -1.84 5.49 -6.42
N ALA A 86 -2.16 6.14 -7.54
CA ALA A 86 -3.41 6.87 -7.71
C ALA A 86 -4.63 5.94 -7.81
N ALA A 87 -5.69 6.27 -7.06
CA ALA A 87 -6.97 5.57 -7.13
C ALA A 87 -7.55 5.65 -8.55
N GLY A 88 -7.98 4.51 -9.11
CA GLY A 88 -8.54 4.44 -10.47
C GLY A 88 -7.52 4.46 -11.61
N SER A 89 -6.23 4.54 -11.31
CA SER A 89 -5.17 4.30 -12.31
C SER A 89 -5.22 2.87 -12.86
N THR A 90 -4.56 2.62 -13.98
CA THR A 90 -4.44 1.27 -14.58
C THR A 90 -3.93 0.25 -13.56
N GLN A 91 -2.91 0.60 -12.79
CA GLN A 91 -2.36 -0.26 -11.73
C GLN A 91 -3.37 -0.52 -10.60
N CYS A 92 -4.20 0.48 -10.26
CA CYS A 92 -5.26 0.32 -9.27
C CYS A 92 -6.35 -0.65 -9.73
N ILE A 93 -6.76 -0.55 -11.00
CA ILE A 93 -7.74 -1.46 -11.60
C ILE A 93 -7.18 -2.89 -11.63
N GLU A 94 -5.95 -3.07 -12.12
CA GLU A 94 -5.25 -4.36 -12.14
C GLU A 94 -5.13 -4.97 -10.72
N ALA A 95 -4.76 -4.16 -9.72
CA ALA A 95 -4.66 -4.63 -8.35
C ALA A 95 -6.00 -5.12 -7.79
N ARG A 96 -7.11 -4.44 -8.13
CA ARG A 96 -8.45 -4.83 -7.70
C ARG A 96 -8.88 -6.14 -8.34
N GLU A 97 -8.67 -6.29 -9.64
CA GLU A 97 -8.96 -7.52 -10.38
C GLU A 97 -8.20 -8.71 -9.81
N ARG A 98 -6.88 -8.57 -9.59
CA ARG A 98 -6.05 -9.62 -8.99
C ARG A 98 -6.40 -9.95 -7.55
N SER A 99 -6.90 -8.97 -6.80
CA SER A 99 -7.30 -9.15 -5.40
C SER A 99 -8.75 -9.60 -5.24
N GLY A 100 -9.50 -9.78 -6.33
CA GLY A 100 -10.93 -10.12 -6.28
C GLY A 100 -11.80 -9.01 -5.68
N VAL A 101 -11.33 -7.77 -5.66
CA VAL A 101 -12.10 -6.63 -5.15
C VAL A 101 -13.02 -6.15 -6.27
N VAL A 102 -14.31 -6.43 -6.14
CA VAL A 102 -15.34 -5.88 -7.04
C VAL A 102 -15.37 -4.36 -6.88
N LYS A 103 -15.61 -3.61 -7.96
CA LYS A 103 -15.81 -2.16 -7.88
C LYS A 103 -16.98 -1.89 -6.95
N HIS A 104 -16.72 -1.50 -5.70
CA HIS A 104 -17.76 -0.94 -4.84
C HIS A 104 -18.09 0.44 -5.42
N HIS A 105 -19.01 0.47 -6.37
CA HIS A 105 -19.72 1.69 -6.71
C HIS A 105 -20.43 2.14 -5.44
N THR A 106 -19.91 3.16 -4.77
CA THR A 106 -20.70 3.95 -3.83
C THR A 106 -21.76 4.67 -4.66
N SER A 107 -22.85 3.96 -4.93
CA SER A 107 -24.08 4.51 -5.47
C SER A 107 -24.71 5.36 -4.37
N THR A 108 -24.32 6.62 -4.30
CA THR A 108 -25.05 7.60 -3.49
C THR A 108 -26.17 8.18 -4.35
N LYS A 109 -27.40 7.90 -3.91
CA LYS A 109 -28.60 8.68 -4.24
C LYS A 109 -28.41 10.15 -3.90
#